data_AF-A0A529PLH8-F1
#
_entry.id   AF-A0A529PLH8-F1
#
_cell.length_a   1.000
_cell.length_b   1.000
_cell.length_c   1.000
_cell.angle_alpha   90.00
_cell.angle_beta   90.00
_cell.angle_gamma   90.00
#
_symmetry.space_group_name_H-M   'P 1'
#
loop_
_entity.id
_entity.type
_entity.pdbx_description
1 polymer ?
#
loop_
_entity_poly.entity_id
_entity_poly.type
_entity_poly.pdbx_seq_one_letter_code
_entity_poly.pdbx_strand_id
1 'polypeptide(L)'
;VWSPLGWGRLTGKIRRGRPLPERSRLHDTASFGPPVDDEHLFNVVEALDAVAEETGKTVPQVAINWLLQRPTVASVIIGARNEEQLRQNLGGVGWTLTPEQIRTLDAASEVTAPYPYFPYRRQEGFARLNPPAV
;
A
#
# COMPACT_ATOMS: atom_id res chain seq x y z
N VAL A 1 9.30 8.33 3.38
CA VAL A 1 9.01 6.92 2.99
C VAL A 1 9.65 6.63 1.63
N TRP A 2 10.27 5.47 1.44
CA TRP A 2 10.86 5.02 0.17
C TRP A 2 10.24 3.69 -0.29
N SER A 3 10.36 3.34 -1.57
CA SER A 3 9.67 2.20 -2.21
C SER A 3 8.15 2.15 -1.94
N PRO A 4 7.41 3.26 -2.15
CA PRO A 4 5.99 3.35 -1.78
C PRO A 4 5.08 2.35 -2.51
N LEU A 5 5.53 1.83 -3.66
CA LEU A 5 4.78 0.85 -4.45
C LEU A 5 5.26 -0.59 -4.22
N GLY A 6 5.94 -0.86 -3.10
CA GLY A 6 6.36 -2.21 -2.71
C GLY A 6 7.27 -2.88 -3.74
N TRP A 7 8.29 -2.18 -4.24
CA TRP A 7 9.17 -2.63 -5.33
C TRP A 7 8.47 -2.90 -6.68
N GLY A 8 7.31 -2.27 -6.90
CA GLY A 8 6.54 -2.40 -8.15
C GLY A 8 5.36 -3.36 -8.03
N ARG A 9 5.14 -3.96 -6.85
CA ARG A 9 3.98 -4.81 -6.57
C ARG A 9 2.66 -4.05 -6.69
N LEU A 10 2.62 -2.81 -6.21
CA LEU A 10 1.41 -1.99 -6.15
C LEU A 10 1.26 -1.08 -7.38
N THR A 11 1.57 -1.61 -8.58
CA THR A 11 1.51 -0.84 -9.84
C THR A 11 0.19 -0.99 -10.59
N GLY A 12 -0.72 -1.83 -10.11
CA GLY A 12 -1.92 -2.20 -10.87
C GLY A 12 -1.70 -3.32 -11.91
N LYS A 13 -0.47 -3.84 -12.04
CA LYS A 13 -0.11 -4.83 -13.06
C LYS A 13 -0.08 -6.27 -12.54
N ILE A 14 0.14 -6.46 -11.23
CA ILE A 14 0.17 -7.78 -10.59
C ILE A 14 -1.25 -8.12 -10.14
N ARG A 15 -1.76 -9.29 -10.53
CA ARG A 15 -3.14 -9.72 -10.28
C ARG A 15 -3.20 -11.23 -10.08
N ARG A 16 -4.18 -11.68 -9.29
CA ARG A 16 -4.51 -13.11 -9.11
C ARG A 16 -4.78 -13.75 -10.49
N GLY A 17 -4.17 -14.90 -10.74
CA GLY A 17 -4.36 -15.66 -11.98
C GLY A 17 -3.77 -15.04 -13.26
N ARG A 18 -2.96 -13.96 -13.17
CA ARG A 18 -2.27 -13.38 -14.32
C ARG A 18 -0.75 -13.59 -14.22
N PRO A 19 -0.06 -13.92 -15.32
CA PRO A 19 1.39 -14.01 -15.30
C PRO A 19 2.02 -12.63 -15.02
N LEU A 20 3.18 -12.63 -14.38
CA LEU A 20 3.94 -11.40 -14.18
C LEU A 20 4.32 -10.78 -15.54
N PRO A 21 4.31 -9.45 -15.68
CA PRO A 21 4.76 -8.80 -16.91
C PRO A 21 6.20 -9.21 -17.27
N GLU A 22 6.46 -9.51 -18.55
CA GLU A 22 7.79 -9.92 -19.03
C GLU A 22 8.89 -8.89 -18.68
N ARG A 23 8.55 -7.59 -18.76
CA ARG A 23 9.44 -6.49 -18.36
C ARG A 23 9.02 -5.92 -17.01
N SER A 24 9.21 -6.70 -15.94
CA SER A 24 8.97 -6.25 -14.57
C SER A 24 10.27 -6.07 -13.80
N ARG A 25 10.47 -4.89 -13.17
CA ARG A 25 11.54 -4.70 -12.16
C ARG A 25 11.39 -5.64 -10.98
N LEU A 26 10.22 -6.23 -10.78
CA LEU A 26 9.99 -7.16 -9.69
C LEU A 26 10.94 -8.37 -9.79
N HIS A 27 11.26 -8.83 -11.01
CA HIS A 27 12.19 -9.93 -11.23
C HIS A 27 13.58 -9.64 -10.64
N ASP A 28 14.06 -8.40 -10.75
CA ASP A 28 15.38 -7.99 -10.24
C ASP A 28 15.35 -7.54 -8.78
N THR A 29 14.20 -7.05 -8.30
CA THR A 29 14.12 -6.35 -7.01
C THR A 29 13.33 -7.07 -5.93
N ALA A 30 12.65 -8.17 -6.24
CA ALA A 30 11.90 -8.97 -5.27
C ALA A 30 12.79 -9.45 -4.12
N SER A 31 14.07 -9.76 -4.40
CA SER A 31 15.05 -10.21 -3.42
C SER A 31 15.56 -9.12 -2.46
N PHE A 32 15.38 -7.84 -2.79
CA PHE A 32 15.80 -6.73 -1.91
C PHE A 32 14.72 -6.35 -0.88
N GLY A 33 13.49 -6.79 -1.08
CA GLY A 33 12.39 -6.58 -0.13
C GLY A 33 12.11 -7.83 0.69
N PRO A 34 11.44 -7.71 1.85
CA PRO A 34 10.89 -8.86 2.54
C PRO A 34 9.99 -9.68 1.60
N PRO A 35 9.98 -11.03 1.72
CA PRO A 35 9.04 -11.84 0.98
C PRO A 35 7.61 -11.43 1.36
N VAL A 36 6.75 -11.33 0.35
CA VAL A 36 5.32 -11.05 0.52
C VAL A 36 4.61 -12.27 -0.03
N ASP A 37 3.72 -12.84 0.78
CA ASP A 37 2.85 -13.93 0.35
C ASP A 37 1.95 -13.45 -0.80
N ASP A 38 1.82 -14.26 -1.84
CA ASP A 38 1.10 -13.89 -3.06
C ASP A 38 -0.38 -13.63 -2.80
N GLU A 39 -1.03 -14.47 -1.98
CA GLU A 39 -2.45 -14.28 -1.64
C GLU A 39 -2.67 -13.00 -0.83
N HIS A 40 -1.76 -12.69 0.11
CA HIS A 40 -1.80 -11.41 0.81
C HIS A 40 -1.63 -10.23 -0.16
N LEU A 41 -0.67 -10.29 -1.08
CA LEU A 41 -0.49 -9.25 -2.09
C LEU A 41 -1.75 -9.06 -2.95
N PHE A 42 -2.37 -10.16 -3.39
CA PHE A 42 -3.58 -10.10 -4.21
C PHE A 42 -4.75 -9.47 -3.47
N ASN A 43 -4.95 -9.82 -2.19
CA ASN A 43 -6.01 -9.21 -1.37
C ASN A 43 -5.81 -7.68 -1.23
N VAL A 44 -4.57 -7.23 -1.00
CA VAL A 44 -4.25 -5.80 -0.94
C VAL A 44 -4.50 -5.10 -2.28
N VAL A 45 -4.11 -5.75 -3.38
CA VAL A 45 -4.32 -5.22 -4.73
C VAL A 45 -5.82 -5.12 -5.08
N GLU A 46 -6.63 -6.11 -4.71
CA GLU A 46 -8.07 -6.09 -4.94
C GLU A 46 -8.75 -4.98 -4.14
N ALA A 47 -8.33 -4.73 -2.90
CA ALA A 47 -8.80 -3.59 -2.11
C ALA A 47 -8.39 -2.24 -2.73
N LEU A 48 -7.17 -2.14 -3.26
CA LEU A 48 -6.71 -0.96 -4.00
C LEU A 48 -7.51 -0.74 -5.29
N ASP A 49 -7.88 -1.81 -6.00
CA ASP A 49 -8.71 -1.74 -7.20
C ASP A 49 -10.12 -1.21 -6.87
N ALA A 50 -10.77 -1.74 -5.82
CA ALA A 50 -12.08 -1.26 -5.39
C ALA A 50 -12.07 0.24 -5.05
N VAL A 51 -11.08 0.69 -4.27
CA VAL A 51 -10.94 2.11 -3.91
C VAL A 51 -10.55 2.98 -5.12
N ALA A 52 -9.75 2.45 -6.04
CA ALA A 52 -9.42 3.12 -7.29
C ALA A 52 -10.67 3.36 -8.16
N GLU A 53 -11.55 2.36 -8.25
CA GLU A 53 -12.84 2.47 -8.96
C GLU A 53 -13.74 3.53 -8.33
N GLU A 54 -13.89 3.55 -7.00
CA GLU A 54 -14.70 4.55 -6.29
C GLU A 54 -14.20 5.99 -6.49
N THR A 55 -12.88 6.16 -6.53
CA THR A 55 -12.24 7.49 -6.56
C THR A 55 -11.96 7.98 -7.98
N GLY A 56 -12.07 7.11 -8.98
CA GLY A 56 -11.62 7.37 -10.34
C GLY A 56 -10.09 7.58 -10.45
N LYS A 57 -9.32 7.05 -9.49
CA LYS A 57 -7.86 7.16 -9.41
C LYS A 57 -7.20 5.86 -9.82
N THR A 58 -5.90 5.88 -10.06
CA THR A 58 -5.16 4.64 -10.34
C THR A 58 -4.65 3.98 -9.06
N VAL A 59 -4.41 2.66 -9.08
CA VAL A 59 -3.84 1.92 -7.94
C VAL A 59 -2.56 2.59 -7.36
N PRO A 60 -1.57 3.01 -8.16
CA PRO A 60 -0.41 3.74 -7.63
C PRO A 60 -0.79 5.05 -6.91
N GLN A 61 -1.78 5.77 -7.41
CA GLN A 61 -2.24 7.03 -6.80
C GLN A 61 -2.90 6.78 -5.45
N VAL A 62 -3.76 5.76 -5.36
CA VAL A 62 -4.40 5.35 -4.09
C VAL A 62 -3.33 4.92 -3.08
N ALA A 63 -2.37 4.09 -3.48
CA ALA A 63 -1.29 3.63 -2.60
C ALA A 63 -0.42 4.79 -2.07
N ILE A 64 -0.07 5.76 -2.92
CA ILE A 64 0.66 6.96 -2.51
C ILE A 64 -0.19 7.83 -1.58
N ASN A 65 -1.48 8.03 -1.89
CA ASN A 65 -2.39 8.83 -1.08
C ASN A 65 -2.59 8.22 0.32
N TRP A 66 -2.71 6.88 0.40
CA TRP A 66 -2.78 6.16 1.67
C TRP A 66 -1.53 6.40 2.53
N LEU A 67 -0.33 6.33 1.92
CA LEU A 67 0.93 6.61 2.63
C LEU A 67 0.99 8.03 3.18
N LEU A 68 0.55 9.02 2.40
CA LEU A 68 0.55 10.43 2.81
C LEU A 68 -0.42 10.73 3.95
N GLN A 69 -1.38 9.85 4.21
CA GLN A 69 -2.31 9.97 5.33
C GLN A 69 -1.89 9.17 6.56
N ARG A 70 -0.76 8.44 6.51
CA ARG A 70 -0.27 7.73 7.70
C ARG A 70 0.36 8.72 8.69
N PRO A 71 0.14 8.52 10.00
CA PRO A 71 0.83 9.30 11.01
C PRO A 71 2.35 9.30 10.78
N THR A 72 2.99 10.43 11.04
CA THR A 72 4.45 10.68 10.89
C THR A 72 4.99 10.80 9.47
N VAL A 73 4.21 10.50 8.42
CA VAL A 73 4.70 10.60 7.04
C VAL A 73 4.73 12.05 6.55
N ALA A 74 5.92 12.63 6.50
CA ALA A 74 6.13 13.98 5.97
C ALA A 74 6.31 14.03 4.44
N SER A 75 6.85 12.96 3.83
CA SER A 75 7.11 12.90 2.38
C SER A 75 7.26 11.45 1.89
N VAL A 76 6.89 11.24 0.63
CA VAL A 76 6.98 9.96 -0.09
C VAL A 76 7.88 10.12 -1.31
N ILE A 77 8.93 9.29 -1.39
CA ILE A 77 9.88 9.30 -2.51
C ILE A 77 9.31 8.46 -3.65
N ILE A 78 9.07 9.10 -4.80
CA ILE A 78 8.55 8.46 -6.01
C ILE A 78 9.63 8.29 -7.08
N GLY A 79 9.59 7.17 -7.80
CA GLY A 79 10.46 6.92 -8.95
C GLY A 79 9.65 6.94 -10.25
N ALA A 80 10.17 7.61 -11.27
CA ALA A 80 9.58 7.63 -12.61
C ALA A 80 10.70 7.61 -13.66
N ARG A 81 10.54 6.77 -14.69
CA ARG A 81 11.49 6.67 -15.83
C ARG A 81 11.07 7.54 -17.02
N ASN A 82 9.83 8.02 -17.02
CA ASN A 82 9.27 8.87 -18.05
C ASN A 82 8.21 9.80 -17.46
N GLU A 83 7.77 10.75 -18.26
CA GLU A 83 6.79 11.77 -17.86
C GLU A 83 5.44 11.15 -17.46
N GLU A 84 4.99 10.11 -18.17
CA GLU A 84 3.73 9.44 -17.87
C GLU A 84 3.72 8.85 -16.45
N GLN A 85 4.77 8.13 -16.07
CA GLN A 85 4.91 7.58 -14.72
C GLN A 85 4.98 8.69 -13.66
N LEU A 86 5.64 9.80 -13.97
CA LEU A 86 5.70 10.95 -13.07
C LEU A 86 4.31 11.54 -12.86
N ARG A 87 3.55 11.79 -13.93
CA ARG A 87 2.17 12.30 -13.88
C ARG A 87 1.24 11.34 -13.13
N GLN A 88 1.38 10.03 -13.35
CA GLN A 88 0.64 9.02 -12.60
C GLN A 88 0.92 9.13 -11.10
N ASN A 89 2.19 9.20 -10.69
CA ASN A 89 2.55 9.35 -9.27
C ASN A 89 2.05 10.68 -8.67
N LEU A 90 2.19 11.79 -9.39
CA LEU A 90 1.73 13.11 -8.96
C LEU A 90 0.20 13.19 -8.80
N GLY A 91 -0.56 12.37 -9.53
CA GLY A 91 -2.01 12.27 -9.33
C GLY A 91 -2.42 11.68 -7.96
N GLY A 92 -1.47 11.21 -7.16
CA GLY A 92 -1.69 10.76 -5.78
C GLY A 92 -1.87 11.89 -4.76
N VAL A 93 -1.66 13.15 -5.15
CA VAL A 93 -1.85 14.33 -4.27
C VAL A 93 -3.02 15.21 -4.73
N GLY A 94 -3.45 16.15 -3.88
CA GLY A 94 -4.54 17.09 -4.18
C GLY A 94 -5.95 16.55 -3.91
N TRP A 95 -6.04 15.40 -3.26
CA TRP A 95 -7.28 14.77 -2.80
C TRP A 95 -6.98 13.88 -1.59
N THR A 96 -8.01 13.36 -0.95
CA THR A 96 -7.87 12.58 0.30
C THR A 96 -8.84 11.41 0.25
N LEU A 97 -8.34 10.21 0.55
CA LEU A 97 -9.17 9.03 0.82
C LEU A 97 -10.10 9.28 2.00
N THR A 98 -11.32 8.75 1.93
CA THR A 98 -12.26 8.83 3.05
C THR A 98 -11.82 7.91 4.20
N PRO A 99 -12.30 8.15 5.43
CA PRO A 99 -12.06 7.24 6.55
C PRO A 99 -12.47 5.79 6.24
N GLU A 100 -13.56 5.60 5.50
CA GLU A 100 -14.06 4.29 5.04
C GLU A 100 -13.06 3.62 4.09
N GLN A 101 -12.53 4.37 3.11
CA GLN A 101 -11.53 3.86 2.17
C GLN A 101 -10.22 3.50 2.86
N ILE A 102 -9.77 4.34 3.81
CA ILE A 102 -8.61 4.02 4.65
C ILE A 102 -8.86 2.73 5.44
N ARG A 103 -10.03 2.55 6.05
CA ARG A 103 -10.36 1.31 6.79
C ARG A 103 -10.37 0.07 5.89
N THR A 104 -10.88 0.18 4.66
CA THR A 104 -10.84 -0.92 3.67
C THR A 104 -9.40 -1.33 3.36
N LEU A 105 -8.53 -0.36 3.09
CA LEU A 105 -7.11 -0.61 2.78
C LEU A 105 -6.34 -1.14 3.99
N ASP A 106 -6.60 -0.61 5.18
CA ASP A 106 -6.00 -1.07 6.44
C ASP A 106 -6.41 -2.53 6.72
N ALA A 107 -7.70 -2.86 6.59
CA ALA A 107 -8.19 -4.22 6.80
C ALA A 107 -7.58 -5.25 5.84
N ALA A 108 -7.38 -4.88 4.57
CA ALA A 108 -6.81 -5.76 3.56
C ALA A 108 -5.29 -5.97 3.75
N SER A 109 -4.60 -4.97 4.30
CA SER A 109 -3.14 -4.99 4.49
C SER A 109 -2.69 -5.32 5.91
N GLU A 110 -3.61 -5.45 6.88
CA GLU A 110 -3.27 -5.80 8.26
C GLU A 110 -2.60 -7.19 8.31
N VAL A 111 -1.52 -7.25 9.08
CA VAL A 111 -0.80 -8.50 9.37
C VAL A 111 -0.74 -8.72 10.87
N THR A 112 -0.66 -9.98 11.28
CA THR A 112 -0.47 -10.32 12.70
C THR A 112 0.83 -9.70 13.20
N ALA A 113 0.71 -8.73 14.11
CA ALA A 113 1.87 -8.07 14.68
C ALA A 113 2.76 -9.08 15.43
N PRO A 114 4.09 -8.97 15.33
CA PRO A 114 4.99 -9.82 16.09
C PRO A 114 4.94 -9.47 17.59
N TYR A 115 5.41 -10.39 18.43
CA TYR A 115 5.67 -10.08 19.83
C TYR A 115 6.79 -9.02 19.94
N PRO A 116 6.70 -8.03 20.85
CA PRO A 116 5.70 -7.86 21.91
C PRO A 116 4.45 -7.05 21.51
N TYR A 117 4.30 -6.64 20.24
CA TYR A 117 3.21 -5.75 19.81
C TYR A 117 1.86 -6.45 19.67
N PHE A 118 1.85 -7.77 19.45
CA PHE A 118 0.62 -8.57 19.32
C PHE A 118 -0.46 -8.27 20.39
N PRO A 119 -0.19 -8.38 21.71
CA PRO A 119 -1.18 -8.10 22.73
C PRO A 119 -1.72 -6.67 22.67
N TYR A 120 -0.87 -5.68 22.37
CA TYR A 120 -1.29 -4.27 22.25
C TYR A 120 -2.22 -4.01 21.07
N ARG A 121 -2.18 -4.83 20.00
CA ARG A 121 -3.11 -4.70 18.86
C ARG A 121 -4.39 -5.53 19.00
N ARG A 122 -4.38 -6.59 19.80
CA ARG A 122 -5.48 -7.58 19.86
C ARG A 122 -6.28 -7.56 21.17
N GLN A 123 -5.66 -7.15 22.28
CA GLN A 123 -6.26 -7.19 23.60
C GLN A 123 -6.56 -5.78 24.08
N GLU A 124 -7.84 -5.51 24.37
CA GLU A 124 -8.33 -4.17 24.73
C GLU A 124 -7.57 -3.55 25.90
N GLY A 125 -7.25 -4.35 26.93
CA GLY A 125 -6.50 -3.89 28.10
C GLY A 125 -5.11 -3.35 27.75
N PHE A 126 -4.38 -4.03 26.87
CA PHE A 126 -3.05 -3.60 26.42
C PHE A 126 -3.12 -2.46 25.41
N ALA A 127 -4.13 -2.44 24.53
CA ALA A 127 -4.31 -1.38 23.53
C ALA A 127 -4.42 0.03 24.17
N ARG A 128 -5.02 0.12 25.36
CA ARG A 128 -5.12 1.37 26.12
C ARG A 128 -3.77 1.90 26.63
N LEU A 129 -2.77 1.03 26.79
CA LEU A 129 -1.43 1.40 27.27
C LEU A 129 -0.53 1.93 26.14
N ASN A 130 -0.82 1.57 24.89
CA ASN A 130 -0.11 2.05 23.71
C ASN A 130 -1.12 2.27 22.57
N PRO A 131 -1.90 3.37 22.62
CA PRO A 131 -2.93 3.62 21.63
C PRO A 131 -2.30 3.83 20.24
N PRO A 132 -2.99 3.41 19.16
CA PRO A 132 -2.50 3.65 17.81
C PRO A 132 -2.38 5.15 17.55
N ALA A 133 -1.34 5.55 16.82
CA ALA A 133 -1.19 6.93 16.37
C ALA A 133 -2.39 7.28 15.48
N VAL A 134 -3.04 8.40 15.80
CA VAL A 134 -4.19 8.96 15.07
C VAL A 134 -3.69 9.93 14.01
#